data_AF-A0A250XHP9-F1
#
_entry.id   AF-A0A250XHP9-F1
#
_cell.length_a   1.000
_cell.length_b   1.000
_cell.length_c   1.000
_cell.angle_alpha   90.00
_cell.angle_beta   90.00
_cell.angle_gamma   90.00
#
_symmetry.space_group_name_H-M   'P 1'
#
loop_
_entity.id
_entity.type
_entity.pdbx_description
1 polymer ?
#
loop_
_entity_poly.entity_id
_entity_poly.type
_entity_poly.pdbx_seq_one_letter_code
_entity_poly.pdbx_strand_id
1 'polypeptide(L)'
;MLQLSNYVPFIFAPYRYQLPGGSPFPCNHKGKVYDALGTKVKLIKDSAAILHELAMDLRWMNTQIAYVSRTSHSSWAEACLKLFNILEGVTMYDLAEHKEVARLIILKESIKFPKLVS
;
A
#
# COMPACT_ATOMS: atom_id res chain seq x y z
N MET A 1 -17.37 -9.44 9.65
CA MET A 1 -17.24 -8.68 8.37
C MET A 1 -17.29 -7.19 8.72
N LEU A 2 -16.13 -6.54 8.88
CA LEU A 2 -16.06 -5.12 9.19
C LEU A 2 -16.16 -4.34 7.87
N GLN A 3 -17.38 -3.90 7.55
CA GLN A 3 -17.61 -2.97 6.44
C GLN A 3 -17.19 -1.57 6.90
N LEU A 4 -15.94 -1.21 6.62
CA LEU A 4 -15.44 0.15 6.85
C LEU A 4 -16.02 1.09 5.79
N SER A 5 -17.21 1.61 6.06
CA SER A 5 -17.71 2.83 5.45
C SER A 5 -16.79 3.98 5.85
N ASN A 6 -16.43 4.82 4.87
CA ASN A 6 -15.50 5.95 4.91
C ASN A 6 -14.09 5.60 4.41
N TYR A 7 -13.80 6.15 3.22
CA TYR A 7 -12.50 6.24 2.55
C TYR A 7 -11.30 6.13 3.51
N VAL A 8 -10.67 4.95 3.58
CA VAL A 8 -9.33 4.83 4.15
C VAL A 8 -8.36 5.07 2.98
N PRO A 9 -7.82 6.30 2.83
CA PRO A 9 -7.03 6.63 1.66
C PRO A 9 -5.60 6.24 2.01
N PHE A 10 -5.11 5.14 1.46
CA PHE A 10 -3.69 4.73 1.50
C PHE A 10 -3.15 4.25 2.86
N ILE A 11 -2.29 3.23 2.80
CA ILE A 11 -1.52 2.72 3.94
C ILE A 11 -0.30 3.62 4.27
N PHE A 12 -0.20 4.77 3.62
CA PHE A 12 0.91 5.72 3.77
C PHE A 12 0.41 7.13 4.14
N ALA A 13 1.23 7.84 4.90
CA ALA A 13 1.05 9.20 5.35
C ALA A 13 2.30 10.04 4.97
N PRO A 14 2.17 11.35 4.68
CA PRO A 14 0.93 12.13 4.60
C PRO A 14 -0.01 11.63 3.50
N TYR A 15 -1.32 11.91 3.63
CA TYR A 15 -2.28 11.59 2.59
C TYR A 15 -2.05 12.45 1.34
N ARG A 16 -2.59 12.07 0.18
CA ARG A 16 -2.34 12.74 -1.12
C ARG A 16 -2.46 14.28 -1.07
N TYR A 17 -3.50 14.83 -0.43
CA TYR A 17 -3.71 16.28 -0.35
C TYR A 17 -2.63 17.01 0.47
N GLN A 18 -1.77 16.26 1.16
CA GLN A 18 -0.65 16.70 1.98
C GLN A 18 0.71 16.38 1.33
N LEU A 19 0.71 15.94 0.06
CA LEU A 19 1.92 15.73 -0.75
C LEU A 19 1.97 16.81 -1.84
N PRO A 20 2.37 18.05 -1.49
CA PRO A 20 2.32 19.20 -2.39
C PRO A 20 3.24 19.01 -3.61
N GLY A 21 4.31 18.23 -3.51
CA GLY A 21 5.21 17.94 -4.62
C GLY A 21 4.74 16.81 -5.52
N GLY A 22 3.98 15.86 -4.97
CA GLY A 22 3.54 14.69 -5.71
C GLY A 22 4.69 13.86 -6.30
N SER A 23 4.44 13.26 -7.45
CA SER A 23 5.43 12.49 -8.20
C SER A 23 6.46 13.39 -8.91
N PRO A 24 7.74 12.98 -9.07
CA PRO A 24 8.33 11.69 -8.71
C PRO A 24 8.50 11.51 -7.20
N PHE A 25 8.51 10.24 -6.77
CA PHE A 25 8.74 9.87 -5.37
C PHE A 25 10.18 9.36 -5.18
N PRO A 26 11.19 10.23 -4.99
CA PRO A 26 12.55 9.78 -4.81
C PRO A 26 12.71 8.98 -3.50
N CYS A 27 13.56 7.96 -3.56
CA CYS A 27 14.00 7.21 -2.40
C CYS A 27 15.48 7.49 -2.14
N ASN A 28 15.86 7.72 -0.88
CA ASN A 28 17.26 7.91 -0.52
C ASN A 28 17.97 6.58 -0.19
N HIS A 29 19.29 6.64 0.00
CA HIS A 29 20.12 5.47 0.38
C HIS A 29 19.71 4.78 1.69
N LYS A 30 18.82 5.39 2.50
CA LYS A 30 18.28 4.80 3.74
C LYS A 30 16.86 4.25 3.56
N GLY A 31 16.37 4.10 2.32
CA GLY A 31 15.02 3.59 2.04
C GLY A 31 13.89 4.56 2.39
N LYS A 32 14.19 5.84 2.62
CA LYS A 32 13.15 6.85 2.92
C LYS A 32 12.61 7.43 1.62
N VAL A 33 11.29 7.43 1.49
CA VAL A 33 10.54 7.93 0.34
C VAL A 33 10.11 9.38 0.59
N TYR A 34 10.18 10.21 -0.44
CA TYR A 34 9.79 11.63 -0.41
C TYR A 34 8.91 11.96 -1.62
N ASP A 35 8.14 13.03 -1.56
CA ASP A 35 7.56 13.66 -2.75
C ASP A 35 8.59 14.54 -3.48
N ALA A 36 8.22 15.08 -4.64
CA ALA A 36 9.11 15.92 -5.45
C ALA A 36 9.59 17.21 -4.76
N LEU A 37 8.91 17.67 -3.71
CA LEU A 37 9.27 18.86 -2.92
C LEU A 37 9.95 18.51 -1.59
N GLY A 38 10.26 17.24 -1.34
CA GLY A 38 10.97 16.78 -0.15
C GLY A 38 10.06 16.45 1.04
N THR A 39 8.74 16.38 0.86
CA THR A 39 7.82 15.91 1.90
C THR A 39 8.00 14.41 2.09
N LYS A 40 8.40 13.99 3.30
CA LYS A 40 8.61 12.57 3.59
C LYS A 40 7.29 11.78 3.53
N VAL A 41 7.28 10.71 2.74
CA VAL A 41 6.20 9.71 2.71
C VAL A 41 6.60 8.51 3.58
N LYS A 42 5.69 8.03 4.43
CA LYS A 42 5.91 6.89 5.34
C LYS A 42 4.70 5.99 5.39
N LEU A 43 4.89 4.70 5.66
CA LEU A 43 3.78 3.83 6.07
C LEU A 43 3.16 4.34 7.38
N ILE A 44 1.86 4.10 7.56
CA ILE A 44 1.12 4.56 8.74
C ILE A 44 1.54 3.73 9.95
N LYS A 45 2.00 4.40 11.02
CA LYS A 45 2.25 3.80 12.34
C LYS A 45 3.02 2.47 12.24
N ASP A 46 2.44 1.41 12.80
CA ASP A 46 3.04 0.08 12.92
C ASP A 46 2.84 -0.77 11.66
N SER A 47 2.27 -0.24 10.57
CA SER A 47 2.06 -1.02 9.34
C SER A 47 3.35 -1.66 8.83
N ALA A 48 4.49 -0.97 8.90
CA ALA A 48 5.77 -1.55 8.53
C ALA A 48 6.18 -2.72 9.44
N ALA A 49 5.99 -2.58 10.76
CA ALA A 49 6.32 -3.62 11.73
C ALA A 49 5.40 -4.84 11.61
N ILE A 50 4.10 -4.62 11.40
CA ILE A 50 3.11 -5.68 11.18
C ILE A 50 3.43 -6.45 9.90
N LEU A 51 3.70 -5.74 8.80
CA LEU A 51 4.06 -6.38 7.52
C LEU A 51 5.38 -7.16 7.64
N HIS A 52 6.35 -6.64 8.40
CA HIS A 52 7.58 -7.35 8.69
C HIS A 52 7.33 -8.64 9.51
N GLU A 53 6.47 -8.60 10.54
CA GLU A 53 6.10 -9.78 11.32
C GLU A 53 5.41 -10.82 10.43
N LEU A 54 4.41 -10.41 9.64
CA LEU A 54 3.68 -11.30 8.74
C LEU A 54 4.62 -11.98 7.72
N ALA A 55 5.68 -11.30 7.30
CA ALA A 55 6.63 -11.82 6.33
C ALA A 55 7.70 -12.75 6.94
N MET A 56 7.99 -12.65 8.24
CA MET A 56 9.12 -13.35 8.88
C MET A 56 8.71 -14.43 9.87
N ASP A 57 7.55 -14.30 10.51
CA ASP A 57 7.14 -15.25 11.54
C ASP A 57 6.46 -16.48 10.92
N LEU A 58 6.99 -17.67 11.24
CA LEU A 58 6.48 -18.95 10.76
C LEU A 58 5.00 -19.17 11.12
N ARG A 59 4.49 -18.54 12.18
CA ARG A 59 3.06 -18.58 12.55
C ARG A 59 2.16 -18.04 11.45
N TRP A 60 2.68 -17.17 10.58
CA TRP A 60 1.94 -16.53 9.50
C TRP A 60 2.27 -17.08 8.11
N MET A 61 3.07 -18.14 7.98
CA MET A 61 3.58 -18.63 6.67
C MET A 61 2.51 -18.95 5.61
N ASN A 62 1.28 -19.24 6.03
CA ASN A 62 0.15 -19.54 5.15
C ASN A 62 -0.80 -18.33 4.99
N THR A 63 -0.38 -17.13 5.38
CA THR A 63 -1.17 -15.90 5.30
C THR A 63 -0.82 -15.16 4.02
N GLN A 64 -1.84 -14.84 3.23
CA GLN A 64 -1.69 -13.97 2.05
C GLN A 64 -1.92 -12.52 2.43
N ILE A 65 -1.08 -11.64 1.90
CA ILE A 65 -1.17 -10.19 2.04
C ILE A 65 -1.77 -9.62 0.76
N ALA A 66 -2.85 -8.86 0.93
CA ALA A 66 -3.52 -8.16 -0.15
C ALA A 66 -3.63 -6.67 0.18
N TYR A 67 -3.47 -5.81 -0.84
CA TYR A 67 -3.86 -4.42 -0.73
C TYR A 67 -4.88 -4.05 -1.81
N VAL A 68 -5.90 -3.30 -1.39
CA VAL A 68 -6.96 -2.80 -2.25
C VAL A 68 -7.14 -1.30 -2.01
N SER A 69 -7.03 -0.49 -3.05
CA SER A 69 -7.22 0.96 -2.97
C SER A 69 -8.03 1.49 -4.14
N ARG A 70 -9.00 2.37 -3.84
CA ARG A 70 -9.82 3.08 -4.84
C ARG A 70 -9.36 4.51 -5.04
N THR A 71 -8.07 4.67 -5.34
CA THR A 71 -7.44 5.98 -5.50
C THR A 71 -7.59 6.52 -6.92
N SER A 72 -7.84 7.82 -7.06
CA SER A 72 -7.73 8.51 -8.35
C SER A 72 -6.27 8.68 -8.84
N HIS A 73 -5.30 8.37 -7.98
CA HIS A 73 -3.86 8.50 -8.22
C HIS A 73 -3.19 7.12 -8.10
N SER A 74 -3.66 6.18 -8.91
CA SER A 74 -3.19 4.79 -8.88
C SER A 74 -1.69 4.68 -9.15
N SER A 75 -1.17 5.46 -10.11
CA SER A 75 0.26 5.49 -10.45
C SER A 75 1.13 5.95 -9.28
N TRP A 76 0.66 6.89 -8.48
CA TRP A 76 1.40 7.38 -7.31
C TRP A 76 1.41 6.34 -6.18
N ALA A 77 0.26 5.71 -5.93
CA ALA A 77 0.17 4.60 -4.98
C ALA A 77 1.12 3.47 -5.36
N GLU A 78 1.07 3.04 -6.62
CA GLU A 78 1.91 1.94 -7.10
C GLU A 78 3.41 2.29 -7.02
N ALA A 79 3.79 3.52 -7.39
CA ALA A 79 5.15 4.01 -7.25
C ALA A 79 5.63 3.94 -5.79
N CYS A 80 4.83 4.44 -4.84
CA CYS A 80 5.18 4.39 -3.42
C CYS A 80 5.28 2.94 -2.89
N LEU A 81 4.37 2.05 -3.29
CA LEU A 81 4.38 0.64 -2.87
C LEU A 81 5.66 -0.09 -3.31
N LYS A 82 6.19 0.24 -4.49
CA LYS A 82 7.45 -0.30 -5.02
C LYS A 82 8.69 0.29 -4.34
N LEU A 83 8.54 1.29 -3.47
CA LEU A 83 9.66 1.94 -2.79
C LEU A 83 9.71 1.66 -1.29
N PHE A 84 8.58 1.26 -0.69
CA PHE A 84 8.54 0.92 0.73
C PHE A 84 9.15 -0.46 0.98
N ASN A 85 10.39 -0.50 1.43
CA ASN A 85 11.03 -1.73 1.91
C ASN A 85 10.39 -2.20 3.21
N ILE A 86 9.98 -3.47 3.23
CA ILE A 86 9.48 -4.18 4.42
C ILE A 86 10.57 -5.08 4.98
N LEU A 87 11.24 -5.83 4.11
CA LEU A 87 12.45 -6.60 4.43
C LEU A 87 13.61 -6.08 3.60
N GLU A 88 14.82 -6.57 3.88
CA GLU A 88 15.97 -6.30 3.04
C GLU A 88 15.71 -6.82 1.62
N GLY A 89 15.65 -5.90 0.65
CA GLY A 89 15.38 -6.23 -0.75
C GLY A 89 13.92 -6.60 -1.09
N VAL A 90 12.99 -6.60 -0.12
CA VAL A 90 11.58 -6.92 -0.36
C VAL A 90 10.71 -5.69 -0.09
N THR A 91 10.04 -5.22 -1.12
CA THR A 91 9.14 -4.08 -1.02
C THR A 91 7.73 -4.51 -0.63
N MET A 92 6.89 -3.56 -0.21
CA MET A 92 5.48 -3.81 0.02
C MET A 92 4.75 -4.28 -1.25
N TYR A 93 5.22 -3.83 -2.42
CA TYR A 93 4.71 -4.33 -3.69
C TYR A 93 5.03 -5.81 -3.90
N ASP A 94 6.22 -6.27 -3.51
CA ASP A 94 6.64 -7.67 -3.68
C ASP A 94 5.95 -8.61 -2.70
N LEU A 95 5.71 -8.13 -1.49
CA LEU A 95 5.11 -8.89 -0.39
C LEU A 95 3.63 -9.27 -0.62
N ALA A 96 2.90 -8.51 -1.44
CA ALA A 96 1.48 -8.78 -1.66
C ALA A 96 1.25 -9.77 -2.81
N GLU A 97 0.49 -10.84 -2.55
CA GLU A 97 0.05 -11.77 -3.60
C GLU A 97 -1.05 -11.16 -4.46
N HIS A 98 -1.93 -10.36 -3.85
CA HIS A 98 -3.05 -9.72 -4.55
C HIS A 98 -2.90 -8.20 -4.54
N LYS A 99 -2.88 -7.62 -5.75
CA LYS A 99 -2.56 -6.20 -5.98
C LYS A 99 -3.69 -5.55 -6.77
N GLU A 100 -4.52 -4.75 -6.12
CA GLU A 100 -5.57 -4.00 -6.80
C GLU A 100 -5.54 -2.52 -6.43
N VAL A 101 -5.11 -1.69 -7.39
CA VAL A 101 -5.18 -0.24 -7.29
C VAL A 101 -6.17 0.25 -8.34
N ALA A 102 -7.45 0.15 -8.02
CA ALA A 102 -8.53 0.54 -8.92
C ALA A 102 -8.49 2.04 -9.16
N ARG A 103 -8.29 2.44 -10.43
CA ARG A 103 -8.65 3.77 -10.90
C ARG A 103 -10.17 3.86 -10.82
N LEU A 104 -10.71 4.85 -10.12
CA LEU A 104 -12.13 5.19 -10.15
C LEU A 104 -12.49 5.67 -11.57
N ILE A 105 -12.72 4.73 -12.49
CA ILE A 105 -13.70 4.87 -13.54
C ILE A 105 -14.95 4.26 -12.91
N ILE A 106 -16.03 5.01 -12.81
CA ILE A 106 -17.30 4.50 -12.29
C ILE A 106 -17.77 3.39 -13.24
N LEU A 107 -17.32 2.16 -12.99
CA LEU A 107 -17.86 0.95 -13.60
C LEU A 107 -18.79 0.35 -12.56
N LYS A 108 -20.06 0.28 -12.94
CA LYS A 108 -21.22 -0.04 -12.12
C LYS A 108 -21.34 -1.54 -11.83
N GLU A 109 -20.21 -2.24 -11.69
CA GLU A 109 -20.21 -3.69 -11.49
C GLU A 109 -19.55 -4.06 -10.17
N SER A 110 -20.34 -4.75 -9.35
CA SER A 110 -19.95 -5.26 -8.05
C SER A 110 -19.07 -6.48 -8.28
N ILE A 111 -17.77 -6.35 -8.06
CA ILE A 111 -16.85 -7.49 -8.11
C ILE A 111 -17.14 -8.40 -6.91
N LYS A 112 -17.47 -9.66 -7.17
CA LYS A 112 -17.70 -10.69 -6.15
C LYS A 112 -16.37 -11.41 -5.89
N PHE A 113 -15.85 -11.32 -4.67
CA PHE A 113 -14.75 -12.18 -4.24
C PHE A 113 -15.23 -13.63 -4.18
N PRO A 114 -14.48 -14.61 -4.73
CA PRO A 114 -14.76 -16.01 -4.50
C PRO A 114 -14.68 -16.27 -2.99
N LYS A 115 -15.68 -16.98 -2.46
CA LYS A 115 -15.66 -17.41 -1.05
C LYS A 115 -14.41 -18.27 -0.85
N LEU A 116 -13.55 -17.86 0.07
CA LEU A 116 -12.45 -18.70 0.55
C LEU A 116 -13.09 -19.98 1.11
N VAL A 117 -12.80 -21.10 0.48
CA VAL A 117 -13.27 -22.42 0.90
C VAL A 117 -12.42 -22.81 2.11
N SER A 118 -13.08 -23.00 3.26
CA SER A 118 -12.51 -23.56 4.49
C SER A 118 -12.31 -25.07 4.35
#